data_AF-A0ABD5NQC9-F1
#
_entry.id   AF-A0ABD5NQC9-F1
#
_cell.length_a   1.000
_cell.length_b   1.000
_cell.length_c   1.000
_cell.angle_alpha   90.00
_cell.angle_beta   90.00
_cell.angle_gamma   90.00
#
_symmetry.space_group_name_H-M   'P 1'
#
loop_
_entity.id
_entity.type
_entity.pdbx_description
1 polymer ?
#
loop_
_entity_poly.entity_id
_entity_poly.type
_entity_poly.pdbx_seq_one_letter_code
_entity_poly.pdbx_strand_id
1 'polypeptide(L)'
;MEANTVTTSISIEPADALFLSWAAGINASGLFREALAEQMAYRNVDRDRLVDLVDRTVRTDGRDLDELCERTSCLEDLEALLDATNQPTPATHE
;
A
#
# COMPACT_ATOMS: atom_id res chain seq x y z
N MET A 1 8.25 -30.47 -20.57
CA MET A 1 7.24 -30.41 -19.50
C MET A 1 7.10 -28.95 -19.14
N GLU A 2 6.21 -28.25 -19.85
CA GLU A 2 5.93 -26.84 -19.57
C GLU A 2 5.07 -26.80 -18.31
N ALA A 3 5.64 -26.29 -17.22
CA ALA A 3 4.87 -25.99 -16.02
C ALA A 3 3.84 -24.94 -16.43
N ASN A 4 2.59 -25.36 -16.59
CA ASN A 4 1.46 -24.49 -16.77
C ASN A 4 1.30 -23.72 -15.44
N THR A 5 2.04 -22.62 -15.30
CA THR A 5 1.86 -21.68 -14.21
C THR A 5 0.45 -21.14 -14.38
N VAL A 6 -0.49 -21.73 -13.65
CA VAL A 6 -1.81 -21.16 -13.46
C VAL A 6 -1.58 -19.84 -12.74
N THR A 7 -1.32 -18.78 -13.50
CA THR A 7 -1.38 -17.41 -13.01
C THR A 7 -2.86 -17.15 -12.76
N THR A 8 -3.36 -17.61 -11.61
CA THR A 8 -4.61 -17.12 -11.07
C THR A 8 -4.36 -15.65 -10.80
N SER A 9 -4.73 -14.79 -11.75
CA SER A 9 -4.73 -13.35 -11.58
C SER A 9 -5.76 -13.01 -10.52
N ILE A 10 -5.39 -13.19 -9.25
CA ILE A 10 -6.14 -12.62 -8.15
C ILE A 10 -5.96 -11.11 -8.29
N SER A 11 -7.05 -10.42 -8.61
CA SER A 11 -7.10 -8.96 -8.52
C SER A 11 -6.93 -8.59 -7.04
N ILE A 12 -5.68 -8.49 -6.62
CA ILE A 12 -5.31 -7.91 -5.33
C ILE A 12 -5.62 -6.42 -5.40
N GLU A 13 -6.23 -5.88 -4.35
CA GLU A 13 -6.49 -4.45 -4.30
C GLU A 13 -5.15 -3.72 -4.17
N PRO A 14 -5.01 -2.50 -4.71
CA PRO A 14 -3.74 -1.75 -4.63
C PRO A 14 -3.26 -1.61 -3.17
N ALA A 15 -4.18 -1.44 -2.22
CA ALA A 15 -3.86 -1.46 -0.79
C ALA A 15 -3.22 -2.78 -0.33
N ASP A 16 -3.75 -3.93 -0.78
CA ASP A 16 -3.20 -5.24 -0.43
C ASP A 16 -1.78 -5.40 -1.01
N ALA A 17 -1.56 -4.95 -2.25
CA ALA A 17 -0.25 -4.97 -2.90
C ALA A 17 0.78 -4.05 -2.20
N LEU A 18 0.36 -2.85 -1.77
CA LEU A 18 1.22 -1.94 -1.01
C LEU A 18 1.66 -2.56 0.32
N PHE A 19 0.71 -3.15 1.06
CA PHE A 19 1.02 -3.84 2.31
C PHE A 19 1.99 -5.01 2.12
N LEU A 20 1.82 -5.79 1.05
CA LEU A 20 2.74 -6.88 0.72
C LEU A 20 4.16 -6.37 0.41
N SER A 21 4.27 -5.19 -0.20
CA SER A 21 5.56 -4.54 -0.43
C SER A 21 6.24 -4.11 0.87
N TRP A 22 5.48 -3.57 1.83
CA TRP A 22 5.99 -3.28 3.17
C TRP A 22 6.40 -4.54 3.93
N ALA A 23 5.63 -5.61 3.77
CA ALA A 23 5.90 -6.90 4.37
C ALA A 23 6.91 -7.73 3.55
N ALA A 24 7.91 -7.07 2.95
CA ALA A 24 8.99 -7.69 2.19
C ALA A 24 9.60 -8.88 2.98
N GLY A 25 9.28 -10.09 2.55
CA GLY A 25 9.63 -11.33 3.25
C GLY A 25 8.44 -12.28 3.47
N ILE A 26 7.21 -11.81 3.31
CA ILE A 26 6.03 -12.66 3.27
C ILE A 26 5.84 -13.22 1.86
N ASN A 27 5.80 -14.54 1.74
CA ASN A 27 5.44 -15.19 0.48
C ASN A 27 3.93 -15.03 0.22
N ALA A 28 3.58 -13.93 -0.43
CA ALA A 28 2.21 -13.58 -0.79
C ALA A 28 1.50 -14.66 -1.64
N SER A 29 2.25 -15.46 -2.39
CA SER A 29 1.68 -16.50 -3.27
C SER A 29 0.94 -17.61 -2.50
N GLY A 30 1.15 -17.72 -1.19
CA GLY A 30 0.44 -18.65 -0.31
C GLY A 30 -0.54 -17.99 0.67
N LEU A 31 -0.66 -16.67 0.70
CA LEU A 31 -1.55 -16.00 1.65
C LEU A 31 -2.96 -15.89 1.10
N PHE A 32 -3.89 -16.52 1.80
CA PHE A 32 -5.31 -16.25 1.63
C PHE A 32 -5.66 -14.86 2.16
N ARG A 33 -6.73 -14.27 1.61
CA ARG A 33 -7.26 -12.96 2.00
C ARG A 33 -7.49 -12.83 3.52
N GLU A 34 -7.85 -13.92 4.17
CA GLU A 34 -8.05 -14.00 5.63
C GLU A 34 -6.72 -13.90 6.40
N ALA A 35 -5.70 -14.65 6.00
CA ALA A 35 -4.37 -14.56 6.61
C ALA A 35 -3.74 -13.17 6.37
N LEU A 36 -4.05 -12.53 5.24
CA LEU A 36 -3.57 -11.17 4.95
C LEU A 36 -4.19 -10.17 5.92
N ALA A 37 -5.51 -10.25 6.13
CA ALA A 37 -6.21 -9.45 7.11
C ALA A 37 -5.69 -9.68 8.53
N GLU A 38 -5.35 -10.93 8.89
CA GLU A 38 -4.76 -11.24 10.19
C GLU A 38 -3.35 -10.68 10.34
N GLN A 39 -2.52 -10.71 9.28
CA GLN A 39 -1.20 -10.09 9.27
C GLN A 39 -1.25 -8.56 9.33
N MET A 40 -2.26 -7.95 8.70
CA MET A 40 -2.54 -6.53 8.80
C MET A 40 -2.94 -6.17 10.22
N ALA A 41 -3.90 -6.89 10.81
CA ALA A 41 -4.33 -6.71 12.20
C ALA A 41 -3.16 -6.90 13.20
N TYR A 42 -2.31 -7.91 12.99
CA TYR A 42 -1.12 -8.15 13.82
C TYR A 42 -0.13 -6.97 13.78
N ARG A 43 -0.02 -6.30 12.63
CA ARG A 43 0.80 -5.09 12.46
C ARG A 43 0.06 -3.79 12.78
N ASN A 44 -1.17 -3.90 13.29
CA ASN A 44 -2.06 -2.77 13.57
C ASN A 44 -2.35 -1.91 12.31
N VAL A 45 -2.35 -2.55 11.14
CA VAL A 45 -2.72 -1.96 9.86
C VAL A 45 -4.19 -2.25 9.62
N ASP A 46 -5.01 -1.21 9.59
CA ASP A 46 -6.43 -1.34 9.28
C ASP A 46 -6.63 -1.34 7.76
N ARG A 47 -7.26 -2.41 7.23
CA ARG A 47 -7.40 -2.60 5.77
C ARG A 47 -8.24 -1.51 5.14
N ASP A 48 -9.33 -1.11 5.79
CA ASP A 48 -10.23 -0.07 5.28
C ASP A 48 -9.50 1.28 5.23
N ARG A 49 -8.75 1.59 6.29
CA ARG A 49 -7.92 2.80 6.36
C ARG A 49 -6.81 2.80 5.32
N LEU A 50 -6.16 1.65 5.07
CA LEU A 50 -5.15 1.53 4.04
C LEU A 50 -5.74 1.79 2.64
N VAL A 51 -6.92 1.24 2.36
CA VAL A 51 -7.64 1.47 1.10
C VAL A 51 -7.97 2.95 0.92
N ASP A 52 -8.52 3.60 1.95
CA ASP A 52 -8.84 5.03 1.91
C ASP A 52 -7.60 5.89 1.66
N LEU A 53 -6.52 5.64 2.40
CA LEU A 53 -5.29 6.41 2.25
C LEU A 53 -4.64 6.19 0.88
N VAL A 54 -4.64 4.97 0.34
CA VAL A 54 -4.10 4.69 -0.99
C VAL A 54 -4.94 5.37 -2.06
N ASP A 55 -6.27 5.21 -2.05
CA ASP A 55 -7.15 5.88 -3.02
C ASP A 55 -6.97 7.40 -2.96
N ARG A 56 -6.90 7.96 -1.75
CA ARG A 56 -6.71 9.40 -1.56
C ARG A 56 -5.35 9.88 -2.04
N THR A 57 -4.26 9.17 -1.72
CA THR A 57 -2.92 9.54 -2.17
C THR A 57 -2.78 9.43 -3.69
N VAL A 58 -3.32 8.36 -4.30
CA VAL A 58 -3.35 8.16 -5.75
C VAL A 58 -4.17 9.25 -6.44
N ARG A 59 -5.33 9.64 -5.88
CA ARG A 59 -6.16 10.71 -6.46
C ARG A 59 -5.60 12.11 -6.25
N THR A 60 -4.99 12.38 -5.10
CA THR A 60 -4.50 13.72 -4.73
C THR A 60 -3.16 14.02 -5.38
N ASP A 61 -2.23 13.08 -5.39
CA ASP A 61 -0.86 13.29 -5.88
C ASP A 61 -0.65 12.71 -7.30
N GLY A 62 -1.59 11.88 -7.78
CA GLY A 62 -1.45 11.17 -9.06
C GLY A 62 -0.35 10.11 -9.05
N ARG A 63 0.18 9.76 -7.88
CA ARG A 63 1.27 8.78 -7.73
C ARG A 63 0.79 7.37 -7.97
N ASP A 64 1.65 6.60 -8.59
CA ASP A 64 1.45 5.17 -8.78
C ASP A 64 1.79 4.37 -7.51
N LEU A 65 1.25 3.16 -7.45
CA LEU A 65 1.43 2.28 -6.29
C LEU A 65 2.89 1.90 -6.03
N ASP A 66 3.69 1.74 -7.08
CA ASP A 66 5.13 1.48 -6.99
C ASP A 66 5.85 2.61 -6.24
N GLU A 67 5.58 3.88 -6.57
CA GLU A 67 6.18 5.01 -5.88
C GLU A 67 5.78 5.06 -4.40
N LEU A 68 4.52 4.71 -4.08
CA LEU A 68 4.09 4.60 -2.70
C LEU A 68 4.84 3.48 -1.97
N CYS A 69 5.08 2.34 -2.62
CA CYS A 69 5.86 1.25 -2.05
C CYS A 69 7.31 1.64 -1.75
N GLU A 70 7.93 2.44 -2.61
CA GLU A 70 9.32 2.87 -2.44
C GLU A 70 9.47 3.95 -1.37
N ARG A 71 8.46 4.80 -1.22
CA ARG A 71 8.51 5.95 -0.30
C ARG A 71 7.97 5.62 1.09
N THR A 72 7.03 4.68 1.17
CA THR A 72 6.35 4.33 2.41
C THR A 72 6.72 2.93 2.88
N SER A 73 6.84 2.76 4.20
CA SER A 73 7.05 1.44 4.82
C SER A 73 5.99 1.08 5.86
N CYS A 74 5.05 2.01 6.12
CA CYS A 74 3.99 1.89 7.11
C CYS A 74 2.87 2.91 6.86
N LEU A 75 1.72 2.72 7.51
CA LEU A 75 0.57 3.63 7.42
C LEU A 75 0.93 5.09 7.78
N GLU A 76 1.72 5.29 8.84
CA GLU A 76 2.14 6.62 9.28
C GLU A 76 2.91 7.38 8.19
N ASP A 77 3.73 6.68 7.41
CA ASP A 77 4.46 7.29 6.29
C ASP A 77 3.52 7.70 5.16
N LEU A 78 2.51 6.87 4.86
CA LEU A 78 1.46 7.17 3.89
C LEU A 78 0.62 8.39 4.33
N GLU A 79 0.28 8.48 5.62
CA GLU A 79 -0.42 9.64 6.20
C GLU A 79 0.44 10.90 6.16
N ALA A 80 1.73 10.80 6.50
CA ALA A 80 2.68 11.92 6.43
C ALA A 80 2.89 12.40 5.00
N LEU A 81 2.92 11.48 4.02
CA LEU A 81 3.05 11.79 2.61
C LEU A 81 1.81 12.53 2.10
N LEU A 82 0.62 12.08 2.48
CA LEU A 82 -0.64 12.74 2.14
C LEU A 82 -0.76 14.12 2.81
N ASP A 83 -0.36 14.24 4.08
CA ASP A 83 -0.35 15.53 4.79
C ASP A 83 0.64 16.49 4.13
N ALA A 84 1.86 16.04 3.82
CA ALA A 84 2.88 16.85 3.14
C ALA A 84 2.42 17.39 1.79
N THR A 85 1.61 16.63 1.05
CA THR A 85 1.00 17.09 -0.20
C THR A 85 -0.15 18.08 0.04
N ASN A 86 -0.88 17.90 1.14
CA ASN A 86 -2.01 18.75 1.50
C ASN A 86 -1.60 20.03 2.25
N GLN A 87 -0.35 20.12 2.75
CA GLN A 87 0.23 21.36 3.22
C GLN A 87 0.44 22.29 2.00
N PRO A 88 -0.20 23.47 1.93
CA PRO A 88 0.30 24.51 1.07
C PRO A 88 1.73 24.77 1.51
N THR A 89 2.68 24.64 0.59
CA THR A 89 4.08 25.04 0.81
C THR A 89 4.08 26.31 1.64
N PRO A 90 4.71 26.36 2.83
CA PRO A 90 4.89 27.64 3.48
C PRO A 90 5.70 28.45 2.48
N ALA A 91 5.07 29.48 1.93
CA ALA A 91 5.75 30.48 1.15
C ALA A 91 6.84 31.02 2.06
N THR A 92 8.07 30.56 1.88
CA THR A 92 9.24 31.32 2.32
C THR A 92 9.21 32.59 1.49
N HIS A 93 8.49 33.56 2.02
CA HIS A 93 8.67 34.95 1.70
C HIS A 93 10.00 35.35 2.35
N GLU A 94 10.93 35.79 1.49
CA GLU A 94 12.19 36.51 1.77
C GLU A 94 13.45 35.69 2.10
#